data_AF-A0A7W3SQU7-F1
#
_entry.id   AF-A0A7W3SQU7-F1
#
_cell.length_a   1.000
_cell.length_b   1.000
_cell.length_c   1.000
_cell.angle_alpha   90.00
_cell.angle_beta   90.00
_cell.angle_gamma   90.00
#
_symmetry.space_group_name_H-M   'P 1'
#
loop_
_entity.id
_entity.type
_entity.pdbx_description
1 polymer ?
#
loop_
_entity_poly.entity_id
_entity_poly.type
_entity_poly.pdbx_seq_one_letter_code
_entity_poly.pdbx_strand_id
1 'polypeptide(L)'
;MKNSQRDFQRGYEAGYARGAEIGRQSFGSPFEGTSIIIPTYNRKDLLVECLDSIEAYTEQPYEIIVVDNGSNDGTVKMLRRRGGALRIGVHSQNLGFARAVNTGLMMAKGSTIVLLNNDVLVTERWLSQLLRCLNESPGAAAVGPVTNYIGGEQQMDVPYTDIPGMREFAARHNRYNPGLWRKSERLVGYCILFSRRTFEQVGYFDEGYKVGNFEDDDWMVRIRFQGKGMTIAGDTFVHHYGSMTMRELGSNGYIKVNTRNQQFFEEKWGSPHEMLNRMQPLLNAGSLRNIDFYPSYTWINDSAGRLFWLEHGVKHAPVNGMAINQSIHHTTRLSVMDMLQIPSGPQLLASEVKRSPKGLSEGAVIRNSCGILFQIDRGQRREMLSHYTCEAWGLHITEVLESERSELMQLPTGLPILPPPRLLSDDL
;
A
#
# COMPACT_ATOMS: atom_id res chain seq x y z
N MET A 1 30.87 17.85 30.95
CA MET A 1 30.30 16.81 30.06
C MET A 1 29.00 16.18 30.61
N LYS A 2 28.88 15.80 31.89
CA LYS A 2 27.65 15.18 32.44
C LYS A 2 26.36 16.04 32.35
N ASN A 3 26.46 17.37 32.43
CA ASN A 3 25.28 18.25 32.29
C ASN A 3 24.73 18.27 30.86
N SER A 4 25.60 18.33 29.84
CA SER A 4 25.21 18.36 28.43
C SER A 4 24.42 17.13 27.97
N GLN A 5 24.71 15.93 28.50
CA GLN A 5 23.92 14.72 28.19
C GLN A 5 22.53 14.73 28.85
N ARG A 6 22.42 15.24 30.08
CA ARG A 6 21.12 15.37 30.76
C ARG A 6 20.25 16.42 30.09
N ASP A 7 20.84 17.53 29.67
CA ASP A 7 20.13 18.60 28.97
C ASP A 7 19.65 18.14 27.60
N PHE A 8 20.47 17.36 26.87
CA PHE A 8 20.05 16.69 25.63
C PHE A 8 18.88 15.72 25.86
N GLN A 9 18.98 14.84 26.87
CA GLN A 9 17.93 13.87 27.17
C GLN A 9 16.61 14.54 27.54
N ARG A 10 16.67 15.59 28.38
CA ARG A 10 15.49 16.41 28.72
C ARG A 10 14.89 17.11 27.50
N GLY A 11 15.74 17.66 26.63
CA GLY A 11 15.30 18.27 25.37
C GLY A 11 14.62 17.27 24.44
N TYR A 12 15.19 16.06 24.33
CA TYR A 12 14.62 14.96 23.56
C TYR A 12 13.25 14.52 24.11
N GLU A 13 13.14 14.29 25.42
CA GLU A 13 11.88 13.88 26.06
C GLU A 13 10.80 14.96 25.94
N ALA A 14 11.15 16.23 26.16
CA ALA A 14 10.22 17.35 25.99
C ALA A 14 9.78 17.51 24.53
N GLY A 15 10.72 17.36 23.58
CA GLY A 15 10.42 17.37 22.14
C GLY A 15 9.50 16.21 21.74
N TYR A 16 9.77 15.00 22.24
CA TYR A 16 8.95 13.83 22.01
C TYR A 16 7.54 14.00 22.57
N ALA A 17 7.40 14.44 23.83
CA ALA A 17 6.11 14.66 24.48
C ALA A 17 5.29 15.73 23.74
N ARG A 18 5.93 16.84 23.35
CA ARG A 18 5.30 17.89 22.54
C ARG A 18 4.90 17.37 21.16
N GLY A 19 5.74 16.57 20.51
CA GLY A 19 5.44 15.93 19.23
C GLY A 19 4.25 14.97 19.32
N ALA A 20 4.16 14.18 20.39
CA ALA A 20 3.03 13.30 20.67
C ALA A 20 1.74 14.08 20.92
N GLU A 21 1.81 15.17 21.69
CA GLU A 21 0.66 16.04 21.96
C GLU A 21 0.15 16.73 20.68
N ILE A 22 1.04 17.36 19.90
CA ILE A 22 0.68 17.93 18.60
C ILE A 22 0.16 16.84 17.66
N GLY A 23 0.75 15.64 17.71
CA GLY A 23 0.30 14.46 16.97
C GLY A 23 -1.15 14.10 17.28
N ARG A 24 -1.54 14.09 18.56
CA ARG A 24 -2.91 13.85 19.01
C ARG A 24 -3.86 14.98 18.63
N GLN A 25 -3.44 16.23 18.82
CA GLN A 25 -4.27 17.41 18.55
C GLN A 25 -4.53 17.61 17.05
N SER A 26 -3.54 17.30 16.20
CA SER A 26 -3.68 17.37 14.74
C SER A 26 -4.13 16.05 14.12
N PHE A 27 -4.50 15.05 14.93
CA PHE A 27 -4.87 13.73 14.44
C PHE A 27 -6.13 13.85 13.57
N GLY A 28 -6.04 13.40 12.31
CA GLY A 28 -7.14 13.49 11.35
C GLY A 28 -7.29 14.82 10.59
N SER A 29 -6.46 15.83 10.86
CA SER A 29 -6.39 17.06 10.05
C SER A 29 -5.10 17.07 9.23
N PRO A 30 -5.15 16.69 7.94
CA PRO A 30 -3.97 16.76 7.09
C PRO A 30 -3.56 18.23 6.91
N PHE A 31 -2.26 18.46 6.70
CA PHE A 31 -1.79 19.77 6.23
C PHE A 31 -1.82 19.81 4.70
N GLU A 32 -2.02 21.01 4.14
CA GLU A 32 -1.98 21.21 2.69
C GLU A 32 -0.54 21.18 2.18
N GLY A 33 -0.09 19.98 1.80
CA GLY A 33 1.24 19.72 1.27
C GLY A 33 1.53 18.22 1.17
N THR A 34 2.81 17.89 1.02
CA THR A 34 3.25 16.55 0.65
C THR A 34 4.04 15.86 1.76
N SER A 35 3.63 14.66 2.18
CA SER A 35 4.50 13.79 2.99
C SER A 35 5.40 12.98 2.08
N ILE A 36 6.72 13.21 2.13
CA ILE A 36 7.72 12.45 1.38
C ILE A 36 8.22 11.33 2.30
N ILE A 37 7.86 10.09 1.99
CA ILE A 37 8.22 8.89 2.75
C ILE A 37 9.39 8.21 2.06
N ILE A 38 10.48 8.03 2.82
CA ILE A 38 11.73 7.43 2.35
C ILE A 38 12.05 6.20 3.21
N PRO A 39 11.67 4.98 2.79
CA PRO A 39 12.18 3.77 3.40
C PRO A 39 13.68 3.65 3.11
N THR A 40 14.49 3.33 4.11
CA THR A 40 15.94 3.23 3.96
C THR A 40 16.52 2.05 4.71
N TYR A 41 17.55 1.43 4.15
CA TYR A 41 18.34 0.37 4.77
C TYR A 41 19.77 0.49 4.26
N ASN A 42 20.68 0.90 5.14
CA ASN A 42 22.06 1.30 4.82
C ASN A 42 22.09 2.41 3.73
N ARG A 43 23.25 2.55 3.06
CA ARG A 43 23.49 3.57 2.02
C ARG A 43 23.25 5.00 2.52
N LYS A 44 23.79 5.29 3.71
CA LYS A 44 23.80 6.63 4.31
C LYS A 44 24.24 7.70 3.31
N ASP A 45 25.23 7.42 2.48
CA ASP A 45 25.75 8.32 1.44
C ASP A 45 24.67 8.69 0.42
N LEU A 46 23.98 7.70 -0.16
CA LEU A 46 22.89 7.94 -1.11
C LEU A 46 21.72 8.67 -0.45
N LEU A 47 21.37 8.28 0.77
CA LEU A 47 20.29 8.95 1.51
C LEU A 47 20.62 10.43 1.78
N VAL A 48 21.87 10.76 2.08
CA VAL A 48 22.29 12.17 2.25
C VAL A 48 22.06 12.93 0.95
N GLU A 49 22.51 12.40 -0.18
CA GLU A 49 22.30 13.06 -1.49
C GLU A 49 20.81 13.19 -1.87
N CYS A 50 20.01 12.16 -1.57
CA CYS A 50 18.57 12.18 -1.77
C CYS A 50 17.92 13.32 -0.96
N LEU A 51 18.20 13.41 0.34
CA LEU A 51 17.68 14.45 1.22
C LEU A 51 18.16 15.85 0.79
N ASP A 52 19.43 15.99 0.43
CA ASP A 52 19.99 17.25 -0.07
C ASP A 52 19.28 17.68 -1.37
N SER A 53 18.96 16.74 -2.26
CA SER A 53 18.22 17.03 -3.50
C SER A 53 16.77 17.47 -3.24
N ILE A 54 16.10 16.87 -2.25
CA ILE A 54 14.75 17.28 -1.85
C ILE A 54 14.77 18.71 -1.32
N GLU A 55 15.69 19.00 -0.41
CA GLU A 55 15.84 20.33 0.19
C GLU A 55 16.20 21.40 -0.85
N ALA A 56 16.98 21.04 -1.87
CA ALA A 56 17.38 21.97 -2.93
C ALA A 56 16.29 22.24 -3.99
N TYR A 57 15.47 21.24 -4.34
CA TYR A 57 14.59 21.30 -5.51
C TYR A 57 13.09 21.24 -5.21
N THR A 58 12.71 21.26 -3.94
CA THR A 58 11.30 21.20 -3.51
C THR A 58 10.87 22.52 -2.89
N GLU A 59 10.03 23.27 -3.59
CA GLU A 59 9.55 24.58 -3.15
C GLU A 59 8.16 24.52 -2.48
N GLN A 60 7.40 23.45 -2.74
CA GLN A 60 6.04 23.26 -2.21
C GLN A 60 6.10 22.93 -0.71
N PRO A 61 5.03 23.12 0.08
CA PRO A 61 5.00 22.64 1.46
C PRO A 61 5.16 21.12 1.55
N TYR A 62 6.17 20.65 2.29
CA TYR A 62 6.40 19.22 2.51
C TYR A 62 6.86 18.90 3.94
N GLU A 63 6.73 17.63 4.32
CA GLU A 63 7.47 17.02 5.42
C GLU A 63 8.28 15.83 4.89
N ILE A 64 9.41 15.51 5.52
CA ILE A 64 10.20 14.34 5.20
C ILE A 64 10.03 13.31 6.32
N ILE A 65 9.70 12.08 5.95
CA ILE A 65 9.60 10.93 6.85
C ILE A 65 10.58 9.87 6.36
N VAL A 66 11.67 9.68 7.10
CA VAL A 66 12.61 8.60 6.82
C VAL A 66 12.31 7.43 7.73
N VAL A 67 12.15 6.23 7.17
CA VAL A 67 11.98 5.01 7.95
C VAL A 67 13.21 4.14 7.79
N ASP A 68 14.09 4.18 8.79
CA ASP A 68 15.28 3.34 8.86
C ASP A 68 14.90 1.92 9.24
N ASN A 69 15.17 0.99 8.34
CA ASN A 69 14.79 -0.42 8.46
C ASN A 69 15.91 -1.25 9.14
N GLY A 70 16.53 -0.71 10.19
CA GLY A 70 17.59 -1.38 10.94
C GLY A 70 18.98 -1.27 10.32
N SER A 71 19.35 -0.07 9.85
CA SER A 71 20.67 0.18 9.26
C SER A 71 21.80 0.11 10.29
N ASN A 72 22.99 -0.31 9.86
CA ASN A 72 24.19 -0.42 10.72
C ASN A 72 25.39 0.43 10.25
N ASP A 73 25.22 1.25 9.21
CA ASP A 73 26.26 2.08 8.58
C ASP A 73 26.33 3.53 9.14
N GLY A 74 25.65 3.77 10.25
CA GLY A 74 25.54 5.07 10.90
C GLY A 74 24.40 5.96 10.37
N THR A 75 23.51 5.45 9.52
CA THR A 75 22.33 6.18 8.99
C THR A 75 21.50 6.83 10.11
N VAL A 76 21.08 6.07 11.13
CA VAL A 76 20.30 6.61 12.26
C VAL A 76 21.03 7.75 12.99
N LYS A 77 22.34 7.64 13.17
CA LYS A 77 23.15 8.67 13.83
C LYS A 77 23.23 9.94 12.98
N MET A 78 23.30 9.81 11.65
CA MET A 78 23.26 10.92 10.71
C MET A 78 21.90 11.60 10.75
N LEU A 79 20.80 10.84 10.63
CA LEU A 79 19.44 11.37 10.64
C LEU A 79 19.12 12.13 11.93
N ARG A 80 19.50 11.59 13.10
CA ARG A 80 19.28 12.28 14.40
C ARG A 80 20.05 13.59 14.54
N ARG A 81 21.11 13.79 13.76
CA ARG A 81 21.88 15.04 13.73
C ARG A 81 21.36 16.03 12.69
N ARG A 82 20.63 15.54 11.69
CA ARG A 82 19.98 16.35 10.66
C ARG A 82 18.75 17.01 11.29
N GLY A 83 18.78 18.33 11.43
CA GLY A 83 17.64 19.12 11.90
C GLY A 83 16.60 19.34 10.79
N GLY A 84 15.57 20.16 11.06
CA GLY A 84 14.58 20.57 10.06
C GLY A 84 13.27 19.77 10.10
N ALA A 85 12.52 19.78 9.00
CA ALA A 85 11.21 19.13 8.83
C ALA A 85 11.30 17.61 8.61
N LEU A 86 12.25 16.95 9.28
CA LEU A 86 12.54 15.52 9.17
C LEU A 86 11.97 14.78 10.39
N ARG A 87 11.19 13.74 10.12
CA ARG A 87 10.72 12.76 11.11
C ARG A 87 11.33 11.40 10.79
N ILE A 88 11.63 10.63 11.83
CA ILE A 88 12.37 9.38 11.67
C ILE A 88 11.62 8.25 12.39
N GLY A 89 11.29 7.19 11.65
CA GLY A 89 10.95 5.88 12.20
C GLY A 89 12.19 4.98 12.18
N VAL A 90 12.42 4.18 13.22
CA VAL A 90 13.58 3.28 13.30
C VAL A 90 13.12 1.90 13.71
N HIS A 91 13.31 0.92 12.83
CA HIS A 91 13.14 -0.49 13.14
C HIS A 91 14.41 -1.07 13.77
N SER A 92 14.25 -2.06 14.63
CA SER A 92 15.38 -2.78 15.24
C SER A 92 16.13 -3.68 14.28
N GLN A 93 15.50 -4.07 13.16
CA GLN A 93 16.03 -4.95 12.13
C GLN A 93 15.32 -4.67 10.80
N ASN A 94 15.82 -5.26 9.71
CA ASN A 94 15.18 -5.16 8.41
C ASN A 94 13.87 -5.96 8.37
N LEU A 95 12.76 -5.24 8.36
CA LEU A 95 11.41 -5.78 8.30
C LEU A 95 10.87 -5.88 6.85
N GLY A 96 11.64 -5.44 5.85
CA GLY A 96 11.23 -5.36 4.44
C GLY A 96 10.61 -4.00 4.05
N PHE A 97 10.55 -3.74 2.75
CA PHE A 97 10.13 -2.47 2.17
C PHE A 97 8.70 -2.09 2.54
N ALA A 98 7.74 -3.00 2.35
CA ALA A 98 6.32 -2.76 2.64
C ALA A 98 6.08 -2.29 4.09
N ARG A 99 6.74 -2.90 5.07
CA ARG A 99 6.64 -2.50 6.49
C ARG A 99 7.22 -1.11 6.75
N ALA A 100 8.35 -0.79 6.13
CA ALA A 100 8.95 0.54 6.26
C ALA A 100 8.05 1.62 5.63
N VAL A 101 7.48 1.34 4.45
CA VAL A 101 6.50 2.21 3.79
C VAL A 101 5.26 2.39 4.66
N ASN A 102 4.67 1.31 5.18
CA ASN A 102 3.49 1.37 6.02
C ASN A 102 3.72 2.17 7.30
N THR A 103 4.90 2.05 7.92
CA THR A 103 5.31 2.89 9.05
C THR A 103 5.35 4.37 8.67
N GLY A 104 5.89 4.69 7.49
CA GLY A 104 5.87 6.04 6.96
C GLY A 104 4.46 6.57 6.69
N LEU A 105 3.58 5.72 6.15
CA LEU A 105 2.18 6.06 5.88
C LEU A 105 1.40 6.38 7.15
N MET A 106 1.63 5.63 8.24
CA MET A 106 1.07 5.95 9.56
C MET A 106 1.53 7.31 10.08
N MET A 107 2.77 7.68 9.78
CA MET A 107 3.35 8.95 10.22
C MET A 107 2.87 10.13 9.37
N ALA A 108 2.54 9.92 8.09
CA ALA A 108 2.26 10.95 7.10
C ALA A 108 1.03 11.82 7.44
N LYS A 109 1.16 13.15 7.28
CA LYS A 109 0.12 14.14 7.52
C LYS A 109 -0.25 15.01 6.30
N GLY A 110 0.44 14.90 5.17
CA GLY A 110 0.17 15.69 3.97
C GLY A 110 -1.14 15.30 3.28
N SER A 111 -1.77 16.23 2.56
CA SER A 111 -2.91 15.97 1.67
C SER A 111 -2.50 15.14 0.44
N THR A 112 -1.22 15.15 0.09
CA THR A 112 -0.59 14.20 -0.85
C THR A 112 0.60 13.48 -0.22
N ILE A 113 0.98 12.35 -0.81
CA ILE A 113 2.02 11.46 -0.30
C ILE A 113 2.94 11.08 -1.46
N VAL A 114 4.25 11.17 -1.25
CA VAL A 114 5.27 10.60 -2.14
C VAL A 114 5.94 9.43 -1.45
N LEU A 115 6.04 8.30 -2.14
CA LEU A 115 7.01 7.24 -1.82
C LEU A 115 8.25 7.49 -2.66
N LEU A 116 9.42 7.57 -2.03
CA LEU A 116 10.68 7.88 -2.69
C LEU A 116 11.79 6.96 -2.16
N ASN A 117 12.49 6.26 -3.05
CA ASN A 117 13.65 5.48 -2.66
C ASN A 117 14.82 6.38 -2.23
N ASN A 118 15.66 5.87 -1.32
CA ASN A 118 16.81 6.60 -0.80
C ASN A 118 17.97 6.77 -1.80
N ASP A 119 17.91 6.12 -2.96
CA ASP A 119 18.89 6.20 -4.05
C ASP A 119 18.36 6.99 -5.27
N VAL A 120 17.41 7.90 -5.02
CA VAL A 120 16.86 8.84 -6.00
C VAL A 120 17.35 10.25 -5.73
N LEU A 121 17.81 10.95 -6.78
CA LEU A 121 17.99 12.40 -6.77
C LEU A 121 16.79 13.05 -7.46
N VAL A 122 16.00 13.78 -6.68
CA VAL A 122 14.96 14.61 -7.26
C VAL A 122 15.57 15.83 -7.93
N THR A 123 14.86 16.41 -8.89
CA THR A 123 15.40 17.47 -9.75
C THR A 123 14.47 18.67 -9.80
N GLU A 124 14.91 19.74 -10.45
CA GLU A 124 14.16 21.00 -10.52
C GLU A 124 12.70 20.78 -10.94
N ARG A 125 11.74 21.39 -10.22
CA ARG A 125 10.29 21.35 -10.48
C ARG A 125 9.62 19.97 -10.33
N TRP A 126 10.33 18.92 -9.92
CA TRP A 126 9.80 17.55 -9.87
C TRP A 126 8.43 17.47 -9.17
N LEU A 127 8.33 17.98 -7.94
CA LEU A 127 7.11 17.84 -7.14
C LEU A 127 5.98 18.71 -7.71
N SER A 128 6.25 19.95 -8.11
CA SER A 128 5.24 20.80 -8.75
C SER A 128 4.64 20.14 -10.00
N GLN A 129 5.45 19.47 -10.81
CA GLN A 129 4.97 18.81 -12.04
C GLN A 129 4.21 17.52 -11.74
N LEU A 130 4.67 16.71 -10.78
CA LEU A 130 3.91 15.54 -10.32
C LEU A 130 2.56 15.95 -9.74
N LEU A 131 2.49 16.99 -8.91
CA LEU A 131 1.23 17.50 -8.36
C LEU A 131 0.28 17.97 -9.46
N ARG A 132 0.79 18.68 -10.48
CA ARG A 132 -0.01 19.07 -11.64
C ARG A 132 -0.50 17.86 -12.43
N CYS A 133 0.38 16.90 -12.70
CA CYS A 133 0.01 15.66 -13.39
C CYS A 133 -1.08 14.90 -12.63
N LEU A 134 -0.98 14.77 -11.30
CA LEU A 134 -2.00 14.12 -10.47
C LEU A 134 -3.34 14.85 -10.53
N ASN A 135 -3.33 16.18 -10.45
CA ASN A 135 -4.55 16.99 -10.39
C ASN A 135 -5.23 17.15 -11.76
N GLU A 136 -4.45 17.23 -12.83
CA GLU A 136 -4.94 17.52 -14.18
C GLU A 136 -5.21 16.24 -15.01
N SER A 137 -4.68 15.07 -14.60
CA SER A 137 -4.93 13.79 -15.29
C SER A 137 -6.26 13.15 -14.86
N PRO A 138 -7.26 13.02 -15.76
CA PRO A 138 -8.55 12.48 -15.40
C PRO A 138 -8.46 11.02 -14.93
N GLY A 139 -8.91 10.77 -13.70
CA GLY A 139 -8.98 9.43 -13.11
C GLY A 139 -7.64 8.88 -12.59
N ALA A 140 -6.57 9.69 -12.56
CA ALA A 140 -5.30 9.30 -11.99
C ALA A 140 -5.39 9.23 -10.46
N ALA A 141 -5.16 8.04 -9.90
CA ALA A 141 -5.05 7.85 -8.46
C ALA A 141 -3.62 8.02 -7.95
N ALA A 142 -2.64 7.75 -8.82
CA ALA A 142 -1.22 7.88 -8.54
C ALA A 142 -0.47 8.28 -9.83
N VAL A 143 0.66 8.97 -9.65
CA VAL A 143 1.53 9.40 -10.75
C VAL A 143 2.99 9.13 -10.42
N GLY A 144 3.80 8.83 -11.44
CA GLY A 144 5.23 8.59 -11.30
C GLY A 144 6.02 9.30 -12.39
N PRO A 145 7.23 9.82 -12.11
CA PRO A 145 8.09 10.44 -13.12
C PRO A 145 8.71 9.40 -14.06
N VAL A 146 9.41 9.88 -15.08
CA VAL A 146 10.40 9.09 -15.83
C VAL A 146 11.77 9.14 -15.16
N THR A 147 12.62 8.16 -15.44
CA THR A 147 13.97 8.06 -14.89
C THR A 147 14.94 7.38 -15.85
N ASN A 148 16.24 7.46 -15.53
CA ASN A 148 17.33 6.87 -16.33
C ASN A 148 17.43 5.35 -16.17
N TYR A 149 16.95 4.79 -15.05
CA TYR A 149 17.15 3.38 -14.76
C TYR A 149 16.00 2.80 -13.93
N ILE A 150 15.12 2.02 -14.58
CA ILE A 150 14.06 1.25 -13.91
C ILE A 150 13.48 0.20 -14.86
N GLY A 151 12.82 -0.84 -14.34
CA GLY A 151 12.05 -1.73 -15.20
C GLY A 151 10.79 -1.04 -15.77
N GLY A 152 10.53 -1.21 -17.07
CA GLY A 152 9.25 -0.82 -17.69
C GLY A 152 9.20 0.61 -18.24
N GLU A 153 7.97 1.14 -18.41
CA GLU A 153 7.67 2.33 -19.24
C GLU A 153 8.19 3.66 -18.68
N GLN A 154 8.58 3.68 -17.41
CA GLN A 154 9.15 4.86 -16.74
C GLN A 154 10.65 5.06 -17.08
N GLN A 155 11.32 4.08 -17.66
CA GLN A 155 12.71 4.27 -18.10
C GLN A 155 12.75 5.09 -19.40
N MET A 156 13.74 5.98 -19.48
CA MET A 156 14.10 6.67 -20.71
C MET A 156 15.62 6.71 -20.89
N ASP A 157 16.04 6.83 -22.14
CA ASP A 157 17.45 7.07 -22.46
C ASP A 157 17.84 8.49 -22.08
N VAL A 158 19.04 8.63 -21.51
CA VAL A 158 19.57 9.93 -21.04
C VAL A 158 20.96 10.19 -21.63
N PRO A 159 21.28 11.44 -22.00
CA PRO A 159 22.54 11.75 -22.69
C PRO A 159 23.70 12.13 -21.76
N TYR A 160 23.45 12.32 -20.45
CA TYR A 160 24.46 12.77 -19.50
C TYR A 160 25.29 11.60 -18.96
N THR A 161 26.47 11.91 -18.44
CA THR A 161 27.39 10.92 -17.83
C THR A 161 27.79 11.27 -16.39
N ASP A 162 27.40 12.45 -15.90
CA ASP A 162 27.69 12.94 -14.57
C ASP A 162 26.50 13.73 -13.97
N ILE A 163 26.62 14.10 -12.69
CA ILE A 163 25.57 14.80 -11.95
C ILE A 163 25.33 16.24 -12.46
N PRO A 164 26.35 17.05 -12.80
CA PRO A 164 26.12 18.35 -13.43
C PRO A 164 25.34 18.25 -14.75
N GLY A 165 25.73 17.36 -15.65
CA GLY A 165 25.01 17.13 -16.91
C GLY A 165 23.60 16.59 -16.68
N MET A 166 23.39 15.76 -15.65
CA MET A 166 22.06 15.31 -15.23
C MET A 166 21.17 16.50 -14.84
N ARG A 167 21.69 17.44 -14.05
CA ARG A 167 20.94 18.64 -13.63
C ARG A 167 20.58 19.53 -14.82
N GLU A 168 21.50 19.74 -15.77
CA GLU A 168 21.24 20.50 -16.99
C GLU A 168 20.21 19.82 -17.90
N PHE A 169 20.25 18.50 -17.99
CA PHE A 169 19.25 17.71 -18.69
C PHE A 169 17.88 17.88 -18.02
N ALA A 170 17.79 17.67 -16.71
CA ALA A 170 16.55 17.78 -15.95
C ALA A 170 15.92 19.17 -16.02
N ALA A 171 16.70 20.25 -15.93
CA ALA A 171 16.19 21.62 -16.03
C ALA A 171 15.58 21.97 -17.41
N ARG A 172 16.04 21.28 -18.47
CA ARG A 172 15.47 21.37 -19.82
C ARG A 172 14.28 20.43 -20.00
N HIS A 173 14.33 19.23 -19.43
CA HIS A 173 13.28 18.21 -19.54
C HIS A 173 12.05 18.54 -18.71
N ASN A 174 12.23 19.00 -17.47
CA ASN A 174 11.17 19.28 -16.51
C ASN A 174 10.43 20.57 -16.84
N ARG A 175 9.70 20.55 -17.95
CA ARG A 175 8.89 21.65 -18.47
C ARG A 175 7.50 21.13 -18.71
N TYR A 176 6.52 21.90 -18.24
CA TYR A 176 5.12 21.50 -18.30
C TYR A 176 4.72 21.13 -19.72
N ASN A 177 4.43 19.85 -19.94
CA ASN A 177 4.04 19.31 -21.23
C ASN A 177 3.12 18.11 -21.02
N PRO A 178 1.80 18.34 -20.86
CA PRO A 178 0.84 17.26 -20.62
C PRO A 178 0.74 16.28 -21.80
N GLY A 179 1.24 16.66 -22.99
CA GLY A 179 1.35 15.75 -24.14
C GLY A 179 2.34 14.60 -23.93
N LEU A 180 3.20 14.68 -22.91
CA LEU A 180 4.10 13.59 -22.51
C LEU A 180 3.52 12.70 -21.39
N TRP A 181 2.35 13.05 -20.85
CA TRP A 181 1.70 12.23 -19.83
C TRP A 181 1.07 10.99 -20.46
N ARG A 182 1.33 9.83 -19.87
CA ARG A 182 0.89 8.54 -20.41
C ARG A 182 0.13 7.79 -19.34
N LYS A 183 -1.09 7.33 -19.64
CA LYS A 183 -1.78 6.37 -18.77
C LYS A 183 -0.93 5.10 -18.70
N SER A 184 -0.82 4.54 -17.51
CA SER A 184 -0.12 3.28 -17.31
C SER A 184 -0.90 2.39 -16.35
N GLU A 185 -0.70 1.08 -16.50
CA GLU A 185 -1.26 0.06 -15.63
C GLU A 185 -0.33 -0.30 -14.47
N ARG A 186 0.90 0.22 -14.48
CA ARG A 186 1.94 -0.07 -13.50
C ARG A 186 2.85 1.14 -13.33
N LEU A 187 3.08 1.54 -12.08
CA LEU A 187 4.19 2.41 -11.69
C LEU A 187 5.14 1.60 -10.82
N VAL A 188 6.44 1.87 -10.93
CA VAL A 188 7.46 1.25 -10.10
C VAL A 188 7.71 2.09 -8.85
N GLY A 189 7.85 1.41 -7.71
CA GLY A 189 7.94 1.94 -6.35
C GLY A 189 9.07 2.91 -6.00
N TYR A 190 9.88 3.35 -6.97
CA TYR A 190 11.05 4.22 -6.71
C TYR A 190 10.67 5.68 -6.47
N CYS A 191 9.62 6.17 -7.12
CA CYS A 191 9.06 7.50 -6.95
C CYS A 191 7.59 7.51 -7.40
N ILE A 192 6.66 7.58 -6.44
CA ILE A 192 5.22 7.62 -6.74
C ILE A 192 4.56 8.68 -5.87
N LEU A 193 3.79 9.59 -6.49
CA LEU A 193 2.92 10.55 -5.83
C LEU A 193 1.47 10.08 -5.90
N PHE A 194 0.73 10.14 -4.79
CA PHE A 194 -0.72 9.92 -4.75
C PHE A 194 -1.41 10.82 -3.72
N SER A 195 -2.72 10.99 -3.86
CA SER A 195 -3.51 11.73 -2.87
C SER A 195 -3.67 10.92 -1.57
N ARG A 196 -3.82 11.60 -0.44
CA ARG A 196 -4.19 10.94 0.83
C ARG A 196 -5.46 10.10 0.66
N ARG A 197 -6.45 10.63 -0.05
CA ARG A 197 -7.70 9.91 -0.37
C ARG A 197 -7.42 8.59 -1.11
N THR A 198 -6.46 8.56 -2.04
CA THR A 198 -6.05 7.31 -2.71
C THR A 198 -5.56 6.29 -1.68
N PHE A 199 -4.64 6.69 -0.80
CA PHE A 199 -4.16 5.82 0.27
C PHE A 199 -5.28 5.34 1.18
N GLU A 200 -6.17 6.23 1.64
CA GLU A 200 -7.26 5.86 2.52
C GLU A 200 -8.23 4.86 1.87
N GLN A 201 -8.45 4.97 0.56
CA GLN A 201 -9.33 4.06 -0.18
C GLN A 201 -8.66 2.72 -0.53
N VAL A 202 -7.35 2.70 -0.80
CA VAL A 202 -6.61 1.47 -1.21
C VAL A 202 -6.05 0.70 -0.01
N GLY A 203 -5.66 1.42 1.05
CA GLY A 203 -5.03 0.88 2.24
C GLY A 203 -3.52 0.69 2.11
N TYR A 204 -2.97 -0.03 3.09
CA TYR A 204 -1.53 -0.27 3.25
C TYR A 204 -0.96 -1.26 2.22
N PHE A 205 0.36 -1.25 2.08
CA PHE A 205 1.11 -2.24 1.31
C PHE A 205 1.05 -3.61 2.00
N ASP A 206 1.08 -4.69 1.22
CA ASP A 206 1.05 -6.05 1.77
C ASP A 206 2.44 -6.42 2.33
N GLU A 207 2.50 -6.75 3.62
CA GLU A 207 3.75 -7.08 4.33
C GLU A 207 4.14 -8.55 4.21
N GLY A 208 3.40 -9.31 3.41
CA GLY A 208 3.71 -10.68 2.99
C GLY A 208 4.94 -10.74 2.09
N TYR A 209 5.16 -9.72 1.26
CA TYR A 209 6.36 -9.58 0.42
C TYR A 209 7.60 -9.36 1.28
N LYS A 210 8.65 -10.14 1.04
CA LYS A 210 9.88 -10.11 1.85
C LYS A 210 10.93 -9.25 1.20
N VAL A 211 11.61 -8.42 2.00
CA VAL A 211 12.71 -7.52 1.61
C VAL A 211 12.26 -6.41 0.65
N GLY A 212 11.80 -6.72 -0.55
CA GLY A 212 11.25 -5.78 -1.55
C GLY A 212 10.91 -6.49 -2.87
N ASN A 213 10.36 -5.74 -3.83
CA ASN A 213 9.76 -6.20 -5.10
C ASN A 213 8.39 -6.87 -4.92
N PHE A 214 7.48 -6.57 -5.86
CA PHE A 214 6.08 -7.01 -5.97
C PHE A 214 5.10 -6.36 -4.99
N GLU A 215 5.55 -5.73 -3.90
CA GLU A 215 4.63 -4.99 -3.03
C GLU A 215 4.01 -3.75 -3.70
N ASP A 216 4.73 -3.11 -4.62
CA ASP A 216 4.23 -2.03 -5.46
C ASP A 216 3.26 -2.58 -6.51
N ASP A 217 3.61 -3.66 -7.20
CA ASP A 217 2.73 -4.36 -8.14
C ASP A 217 1.39 -4.75 -7.50
N ASP A 218 1.43 -5.30 -6.29
CA ASP A 218 0.25 -5.66 -5.51
C ASP A 218 -0.65 -4.45 -5.22
N TRP A 219 -0.03 -3.33 -4.82
CA TRP A 219 -0.75 -2.11 -4.52
C TRP A 219 -1.37 -1.49 -5.78
N MET A 220 -0.68 -1.56 -6.92
CA MET A 220 -1.19 -1.11 -8.22
C MET A 220 -2.36 -1.96 -8.71
N VAL A 221 -2.32 -3.28 -8.53
CA VAL A 221 -3.45 -4.15 -8.85
C VAL A 221 -4.68 -3.76 -8.03
N ARG A 222 -4.51 -3.46 -6.73
CA ARG A 222 -5.62 -2.98 -5.88
C ARG A 222 -6.18 -1.63 -6.32
N ILE A 223 -5.34 -0.68 -6.75
CA ILE A 223 -5.80 0.58 -7.36
C ILE A 223 -6.67 0.31 -8.58
N ARG A 224 -6.22 -0.58 -9.47
CA ARG A 224 -6.94 -0.89 -10.72
C ARG A 224 -8.29 -1.54 -10.45
N PHE A 225 -8.38 -2.43 -9.44
CA PHE A 225 -9.67 -2.98 -9.04
C PHE A 225 -10.66 -1.90 -8.59
N GLN A 226 -10.20 -0.75 -8.09
CA GLN A 226 -11.09 0.36 -7.74
C GLN A 226 -11.55 1.20 -8.95
N GLY A 227 -11.29 0.75 -10.18
CA GLY A 227 -11.62 1.49 -11.41
C GLY A 227 -10.73 2.72 -11.63
N LYS A 228 -9.62 2.82 -10.91
CA LYS A 228 -8.72 3.97 -10.95
C LYS A 228 -7.49 3.68 -11.81
N GLY A 229 -6.96 4.73 -12.43
CA GLY A 229 -5.77 4.65 -13.27
C GLY A 229 -4.52 5.22 -12.61
N MET A 230 -3.39 5.02 -13.28
CA MET A 230 -2.12 5.69 -12.96
C MET A 230 -1.64 6.47 -14.17
N THR A 231 -0.75 7.43 -13.95
CA THR A 231 -0.15 8.22 -15.03
C THR A 231 1.35 8.37 -14.85
N ILE A 232 2.09 8.12 -15.93
CA ILE A 232 3.51 8.46 -16.02
C ILE A 232 3.59 9.92 -16.44
N ALA A 233 4.16 10.76 -15.57
CA ALA A 233 4.49 12.15 -15.87
C ALA A 233 5.75 12.20 -16.74
N GLY A 234 5.59 11.97 -18.05
CA GLY A 234 6.71 11.91 -18.99
C GLY A 234 7.49 13.21 -19.15
N ASP A 235 6.90 14.34 -18.75
CA ASP A 235 7.56 15.65 -18.69
C ASP A 235 8.35 15.86 -17.40
N THR A 236 8.40 14.88 -16.50
CA THR A 236 9.06 14.99 -15.19
C THR A 236 10.09 13.90 -15.03
N PHE A 237 11.35 14.30 -14.92
CA PHE A 237 12.50 13.43 -14.77
C PHE A 237 13.06 13.48 -13.34
N VAL A 238 13.38 12.32 -12.77
CA VAL A 238 14.23 12.20 -11.57
C VAL A 238 15.32 11.17 -11.82
N HIS A 239 16.49 11.33 -11.20
CA HIS A 239 17.61 10.40 -11.38
C HIS A 239 17.55 9.27 -10.35
N HIS A 240 17.74 8.02 -10.78
CA HIS A 240 17.76 6.85 -9.92
C HIS A 240 19.07 6.10 -10.13
N TYR A 241 19.85 5.92 -9.05
CA TYR A 241 21.12 5.19 -9.09
C TYR A 241 20.94 3.69 -9.34
N GLY A 242 19.76 3.15 -9.01
CA GLY A 242 19.27 1.86 -9.50
C GLY A 242 19.35 0.71 -8.50
N SER A 243 18.33 0.60 -7.65
CA SER A 243 18.09 -0.55 -6.75
C SER A 243 19.35 -0.96 -5.96
N MET A 244 20.10 0.02 -5.45
CA MET A 244 21.44 -0.22 -4.89
C MET A 244 21.42 -1.17 -3.69
N THR A 245 20.36 -1.13 -2.89
CA THR A 245 20.15 -2.06 -1.77
C THR A 245 19.88 -3.50 -2.24
N MET A 246 19.12 -3.68 -3.33
CA MET A 246 18.87 -5.03 -3.88
C MET A 246 20.12 -5.63 -4.51
N ARG A 247 21.02 -4.80 -5.05
CA ARG A 247 22.31 -5.25 -5.57
C ARG A 247 23.24 -5.82 -4.49
N GLU A 248 23.11 -5.38 -3.22
CA GLU A 248 23.90 -5.92 -2.10
C GLU A 248 23.59 -7.38 -1.77
N LEU A 249 22.39 -7.86 -2.11
CA LEU A 249 22.03 -9.27 -1.94
C LEU A 249 22.85 -10.19 -2.88
N GLY A 250 23.57 -9.61 -3.85
CA GLY A 250 24.18 -10.34 -4.95
C GLY A 250 23.13 -10.94 -5.89
N SER A 251 23.56 -11.45 -7.04
CA SER A 251 22.66 -12.05 -8.04
C SER A 251 21.82 -13.19 -7.45
N ASN A 252 22.44 -14.08 -6.67
CA ASN A 252 21.75 -15.22 -6.06
C ASN A 252 20.73 -14.81 -4.99
N GLY A 253 21.05 -13.81 -4.16
CA GLY A 253 20.13 -13.31 -3.15
C GLY A 253 18.95 -12.56 -3.77
N TYR A 254 19.22 -11.73 -4.79
CA TYR A 254 18.19 -11.06 -5.59
C TYR A 254 17.22 -12.06 -6.22
N ILE A 255 17.74 -13.06 -6.95
CA ILE A 255 16.92 -14.07 -7.62
C ILE A 255 16.04 -14.80 -6.60
N LYS A 256 16.62 -15.21 -5.46
CA LYS A 256 15.86 -15.92 -4.42
C LYS A 256 14.71 -15.09 -3.85
N VAL A 257 14.95 -13.81 -3.55
CA VAL A 257 13.89 -12.91 -3.05
C VAL A 257 12.83 -12.68 -4.13
N ASN A 258 13.27 -12.37 -5.34
CA ASN A 258 12.37 -12.06 -6.45
C ASN A 258 11.49 -13.27 -6.82
N THR A 259 12.06 -14.47 -6.94
CA THR A 259 11.30 -15.71 -7.22
C THR A 259 10.29 -16.00 -6.11
N ARG A 260 10.65 -15.83 -4.84
CA ARG A 260 9.72 -16.04 -3.73
C ARG A 260 8.56 -15.04 -3.77
N ASN A 261 8.85 -13.76 -3.97
CA ASN A 261 7.81 -12.72 -4.00
C ASN A 261 6.93 -12.86 -5.25
N GLN A 262 7.50 -13.29 -6.38
CA GLN A 262 6.75 -13.64 -7.58
C GLN A 262 5.79 -14.80 -7.31
N GLN A 263 6.26 -15.90 -6.70
CA GLN A 263 5.41 -17.03 -6.34
C GLN A 263 4.27 -16.59 -5.42
N PHE A 264 4.57 -15.77 -4.40
CA PHE A 264 3.54 -15.22 -3.52
C PHE A 264 2.53 -14.34 -4.29
N PHE A 265 2.99 -13.50 -5.22
CA PHE A 265 2.12 -12.70 -6.07
C PHE A 265 1.23 -13.57 -6.97
N GLU A 266 1.79 -14.62 -7.59
CA GLU A 266 1.06 -15.56 -8.45
C GLU A 266 0.04 -16.38 -7.67
N GLU A 267 0.40 -16.89 -6.49
CA GLU A 267 -0.52 -17.57 -5.57
C GLU A 267 -1.66 -16.65 -5.12
N LYS A 268 -1.31 -15.42 -4.74
CA LYS A 268 -2.26 -14.41 -4.24
C LYS A 268 -3.22 -13.96 -5.34
N TRP A 269 -2.69 -13.58 -6.51
CA TRP A 269 -3.44 -12.88 -7.54
C TRP A 269 -3.89 -13.75 -8.72
N GLY A 270 -3.26 -14.90 -8.96
CA GLY A 270 -3.47 -15.68 -10.19
C GLY A 270 -3.23 -14.82 -11.43
N SER A 271 -4.28 -14.61 -12.22
CA SER A 271 -4.29 -13.76 -13.43
C SER A 271 -5.09 -12.46 -13.21
N PRO A 272 -4.56 -11.48 -12.45
CA PRO A 272 -5.33 -10.28 -12.10
C PRO A 272 -5.72 -9.46 -13.35
N HIS A 273 -4.89 -9.46 -14.39
CA HIS A 273 -5.16 -8.75 -15.65
C HIS A 273 -6.40 -9.28 -16.37
N GLU A 274 -6.55 -10.62 -16.46
CA GLU A 274 -7.73 -11.23 -17.08
C GLU A 274 -9.00 -10.87 -16.32
N MET A 275 -8.91 -10.91 -14.98
CA MET A 275 -10.03 -10.57 -14.12
C MET A 275 -10.42 -9.10 -14.21
N LEU A 276 -9.46 -8.18 -14.21
CA LEU A 276 -9.68 -6.74 -14.40
C LEU A 276 -10.39 -6.46 -15.73
N ASN A 277 -9.95 -7.11 -16.81
CA ASN A 277 -10.59 -6.98 -18.12
C ASN A 277 -12.04 -7.46 -18.12
N ARG A 278 -12.33 -8.61 -17.49
CA ARG A 278 -13.71 -9.13 -17.39
C ARG A 278 -14.60 -8.27 -16.50
N MET A 279 -14.04 -7.70 -15.43
CA MET A 279 -14.80 -6.97 -14.41
C MET A 279 -14.93 -5.48 -14.72
N GLN A 280 -14.23 -4.95 -15.74
CA GLN A 280 -14.21 -3.53 -16.10
C GLN A 280 -15.59 -2.84 -16.09
N PRO A 281 -16.69 -3.44 -16.60
CA PRO A 281 -18.02 -2.81 -16.53
C PRO A 281 -18.51 -2.54 -15.11
N LEU A 282 -18.20 -3.44 -14.16
CA LEU A 282 -18.55 -3.29 -12.75
C LEU A 282 -17.62 -2.30 -12.04
N LEU A 283 -16.33 -2.28 -12.40
CA LEU A 283 -15.35 -1.42 -11.73
C LEU A 283 -15.53 0.06 -12.08
N ASN A 284 -16.15 0.35 -13.23
CA ASN A 284 -16.47 1.71 -13.66
C ASN A 284 -17.71 2.31 -12.95
N ALA A 285 -18.40 1.55 -12.09
CA ALA A 285 -19.71 1.92 -11.53
C ALA A 285 -19.67 2.90 -10.32
N GLY A 286 -18.52 3.52 -10.01
CA GLY A 286 -18.42 4.54 -8.97
C GLY A 286 -17.07 4.57 -8.25
N SER A 287 -17.00 5.28 -7.12
CA SER A 287 -15.79 5.37 -6.30
C SER A 287 -15.68 4.15 -5.37
N LEU A 288 -15.18 3.03 -5.90
CA LEU A 288 -14.94 1.81 -5.13
C LEU A 288 -13.77 1.99 -4.14
N ARG A 289 -13.88 1.31 -3.01
CA ARG A 289 -12.90 1.25 -1.91
C ARG A 289 -12.47 -0.20 -1.71
N ASN A 290 -11.36 -0.39 -1.01
CA ASN A 290 -10.82 -1.72 -0.71
C ASN A 290 -11.85 -2.62 -0.01
N ILE A 291 -12.63 -2.07 0.93
CA ILE A 291 -13.64 -2.80 1.70
C ILE A 291 -14.83 -3.29 0.87
N ASP A 292 -15.09 -2.71 -0.31
CA ASP A 292 -16.20 -3.12 -1.17
C ASP A 292 -15.92 -4.49 -1.84
N PHE A 293 -14.66 -4.95 -1.79
CA PHE A 293 -14.20 -6.25 -2.29
C PHE A 293 -14.07 -7.31 -1.19
N TYR A 294 -14.45 -6.99 0.05
CA TYR A 294 -14.35 -7.95 1.16
C TYR A 294 -15.48 -8.98 1.08
N PRO A 295 -15.23 -10.21 1.58
CA PRO A 295 -16.27 -11.23 1.66
C PRO A 295 -17.31 -10.85 2.72
N SER A 296 -18.36 -11.65 2.76
CA SER A 296 -19.39 -11.65 3.80
C SER A 296 -19.28 -12.93 4.64
N TYR A 297 -19.95 -12.99 5.78
CA TYR A 297 -20.00 -14.15 6.68
C TYR A 297 -18.62 -14.68 7.12
N THR A 298 -17.72 -13.79 7.54
CA THR A 298 -16.40 -14.19 8.07
C THR A 298 -16.00 -13.41 9.32
N TRP A 299 -15.07 -13.98 10.08
CA TRP A 299 -14.47 -13.32 11.24
C TRP A 299 -13.27 -12.45 10.83
N ILE A 300 -13.29 -11.21 11.30
CA ILE A 300 -12.20 -10.26 11.16
C ILE A 300 -11.74 -9.79 12.54
N ASN A 301 -10.53 -9.27 12.63
CA ASN A 301 -10.04 -8.61 13.84
C ASN A 301 -9.33 -7.30 13.54
N ASP A 302 -9.37 -6.37 14.49
CA ASP A 302 -8.57 -5.15 14.41
C ASP A 302 -7.13 -5.38 14.88
N SER A 303 -6.34 -4.30 14.90
CA SER A 303 -4.95 -4.28 15.36
C SER A 303 -4.79 -4.66 16.83
N ALA A 304 -5.82 -4.47 17.67
CA ALA A 304 -5.82 -4.86 19.07
C ALA A 304 -6.32 -6.31 19.29
N GLY A 305 -6.61 -7.04 18.21
CA GLY A 305 -7.14 -8.41 18.27
C GLY A 305 -8.61 -8.50 18.67
N ARG A 306 -9.35 -7.38 18.68
CA ARG A 306 -10.81 -7.41 18.95
C ARG A 306 -11.51 -8.02 17.75
N LEU A 307 -12.38 -8.99 18.02
CA LEU A 307 -13.10 -9.76 17.01
C LEU A 307 -14.38 -9.06 16.56
N PHE A 308 -14.66 -9.17 15.26
CA PHE A 308 -15.92 -8.74 14.67
C PHE A 308 -16.39 -9.76 13.64
N TRP A 309 -17.70 -9.95 13.55
CA TRP A 309 -18.34 -10.67 12.46
C TRP A 309 -18.62 -9.71 11.31
N LEU A 310 -18.12 -10.02 10.12
CA LEU A 310 -18.38 -9.24 8.91
C LEU A 310 -19.52 -9.89 8.14
N GLU A 311 -20.64 -9.19 8.02
CA GLU A 311 -21.81 -9.64 7.27
C GLU A 311 -22.33 -8.49 6.43
N HIS A 312 -22.47 -8.72 5.12
CA HIS A 312 -23.03 -7.77 4.17
C HIS A 312 -22.34 -6.39 4.22
N GLY A 313 -21.01 -6.38 4.43
CA GLY A 313 -20.22 -5.15 4.54
C GLY A 313 -20.44 -4.35 5.84
N VAL A 314 -21.03 -4.96 6.87
CA VAL A 314 -21.23 -4.39 8.21
C VAL A 314 -20.46 -5.24 9.22
N LYS A 315 -19.76 -4.58 10.15
CA LYS A 315 -19.05 -5.26 11.24
C LYS A 315 -19.90 -5.30 12.51
N HIS A 316 -20.00 -6.46 13.13
CA HIS A 316 -20.77 -6.72 14.34
C HIS A 316 -19.84 -7.18 15.45
N ALA A 317 -19.79 -6.43 16.55
CA ALA A 317 -19.03 -6.84 17.73
C ALA A 317 -19.81 -7.91 18.50
N PRO A 318 -19.16 -8.99 18.98
CA PRO A 318 -19.81 -9.98 19.82
C PRO A 318 -20.23 -9.37 21.17
N VAL A 319 -21.33 -9.87 21.75
CA VAL A 319 -21.75 -9.47 23.09
C VAL A 319 -20.72 -9.92 24.14
N ASN A 320 -20.50 -9.08 25.17
CA ASN A 320 -19.61 -9.41 26.28
C ASN A 320 -19.98 -10.74 26.94
N GLY A 321 -18.99 -11.60 27.17
CA GLY A 321 -19.21 -12.93 27.77
C GLY A 321 -19.70 -13.99 26.78
N MET A 322 -19.84 -13.66 25.49
CA MET A 322 -20.00 -14.66 24.44
C MET A 322 -18.81 -15.62 24.50
N ALA A 323 -19.09 -16.90 24.76
CA ALA A 323 -18.11 -17.96 24.58
C ALA A 323 -17.87 -18.11 23.07
N ILE A 324 -16.92 -17.32 22.57
CA ILE A 324 -16.36 -17.50 21.24
C ILE A 324 -15.54 -18.79 21.30
N ASN A 325 -16.23 -19.93 21.25
CA ASN A 325 -15.62 -21.24 21.37
C ASN A 325 -14.66 -21.53 20.21
N GLN A 326 -13.83 -22.56 20.39
CA GLN A 326 -12.75 -23.09 19.54
C GLN A 326 -13.03 -23.31 18.04
N SER A 327 -14.21 -22.92 17.55
CA SER A 327 -14.68 -23.00 16.16
C SER A 327 -14.38 -21.75 15.31
N ILE A 328 -13.72 -20.72 15.85
CA ILE A 328 -13.03 -19.75 14.99
C ILE A 328 -11.75 -20.41 14.50
N HIS A 329 -11.79 -20.95 13.29
CA HIS A 329 -10.65 -21.61 12.69
C HIS A 329 -9.63 -20.62 12.11
N HIS A 330 -10.07 -19.40 11.77
CA HIS A 330 -9.24 -18.35 11.19
C HIS A 330 -9.89 -16.98 11.36
N THR A 331 -9.08 -15.93 11.52
CA THR A 331 -9.52 -14.53 11.47
C THR A 331 -8.60 -13.72 10.57
N THR A 332 -9.17 -12.78 9.84
CA THR A 332 -8.37 -11.85 9.02
C THR A 332 -8.19 -10.55 9.77
N ARG A 333 -6.93 -10.21 10.05
CA ARG A 333 -6.58 -8.89 10.58
C ARG A 333 -6.80 -7.83 9.50
N LEU A 334 -7.56 -6.79 9.85
CA LEU A 334 -7.76 -5.62 9.00
C LEU A 334 -7.04 -4.40 9.59
N SER A 335 -6.63 -3.49 8.70
CA SER A 335 -5.99 -2.24 9.11
C SER A 335 -6.97 -1.33 9.84
N VAL A 336 -6.46 -0.39 10.63
CA VAL A 336 -7.29 0.68 11.21
C VAL A 336 -8.04 1.45 10.10
N MET A 337 -7.42 1.64 8.93
CA MET A 337 -8.04 2.33 7.79
C MET A 337 -9.25 1.59 7.24
N ASP A 338 -9.17 0.27 7.08
CA ASP A 338 -10.31 -0.52 6.62
C ASP A 338 -11.38 -0.59 7.70
N MET A 339 -10.98 -0.80 8.95
CA MET A 339 -11.91 -0.89 10.08
C MET A 339 -12.73 0.40 10.26
N LEU A 340 -12.16 1.58 10.02
CA LEU A 340 -12.89 2.85 10.08
C LEU A 340 -13.91 3.00 8.95
N GLN A 341 -13.68 2.37 7.80
CA GLN A 341 -14.56 2.47 6.63
C GLN A 341 -15.75 1.50 6.67
N ILE A 342 -15.63 0.39 7.42
CA ILE A 342 -16.70 -0.60 7.57
C ILE A 342 -17.72 -0.10 8.61
N PRO A 343 -19.00 0.09 8.28
CA PRO A 343 -20.04 0.49 9.23
C PRO A 343 -20.18 -0.52 10.38
N SER A 344 -20.45 -0.02 11.59
CA SER A 344 -20.76 -0.87 12.75
C SER A 344 -22.25 -1.16 12.83
N GLY A 345 -22.62 -2.43 12.96
CA GLY A 345 -23.99 -2.89 13.20
C GLY A 345 -24.29 -3.14 14.68
N PRO A 346 -25.50 -3.65 15.00
CA PRO A 346 -25.84 -4.11 16.34
C PRO A 346 -24.88 -5.22 16.81
N GLN A 347 -24.77 -5.39 18.13
CA GLN A 347 -23.95 -6.46 18.70
C GLN A 347 -24.51 -7.84 18.31
N LEU A 348 -23.59 -8.78 18.10
CA LEU A 348 -23.88 -10.13 17.67
C LEU A 348 -24.11 -11.06 18.86
N LEU A 349 -25.28 -11.71 18.88
CA LEU A 349 -25.62 -12.76 19.83
C LEU A 349 -25.02 -14.10 19.38
N ALA A 350 -24.72 -14.98 20.34
CA ALA A 350 -24.13 -16.30 20.04
C ALA A 350 -25.00 -17.19 19.13
N SER A 351 -26.32 -16.99 19.15
CA SER A 351 -27.29 -17.69 18.29
C SER A 351 -27.34 -17.17 16.84
N GLU A 352 -26.81 -15.98 16.58
CA GLU A 352 -26.90 -15.30 15.28
C GLU A 352 -25.76 -15.66 14.32
N VAL A 353 -24.67 -16.23 14.83
CA VAL A 353 -23.61 -16.81 13.99
C VAL A 353 -24.19 -18.05 13.31
N LYS A 354 -24.65 -17.89 12.06
CA LYS A 354 -25.15 -19.00 11.23
C LYS A 354 -24.05 -20.07 11.12
N ARG A 355 -24.43 -21.33 11.35
CA ARG A 355 -23.56 -22.48 11.05
C ARG A 355 -23.38 -22.59 9.53
N SER A 356 -22.18 -23.02 9.11
CA SER A 356 -21.68 -23.12 7.74
C SER A 356 -22.78 -23.14 6.66
N PRO A 357 -22.94 -22.04 5.89
CA PRO A 357 -23.88 -21.99 4.78
C PRO A 357 -23.64 -23.16 3.80
N LYS A 358 -24.68 -23.64 3.11
CA LYS A 358 -24.58 -24.76 2.14
C LYS A 358 -25.31 -24.45 0.85
N GLY A 359 -25.00 -25.18 -0.23
CA GLY A 359 -25.56 -24.92 -1.57
C GLY A 359 -25.43 -23.45 -1.99
N LEU A 360 -26.51 -22.89 -2.54
CA LEU A 360 -26.60 -21.50 -2.99
C LEU A 360 -27.17 -20.53 -1.94
N SER A 361 -26.98 -20.83 -0.65
CA SER A 361 -27.42 -19.93 0.44
C SER A 361 -26.44 -18.78 0.68
N GLU A 362 -26.95 -17.69 1.26
CA GLU A 362 -26.14 -16.51 1.63
C GLU A 362 -24.91 -16.89 2.48
N GLY A 363 -23.74 -16.41 2.06
CA GLY A 363 -22.44 -16.68 2.68
C GLY A 363 -21.75 -17.95 2.20
N ALA A 364 -22.43 -18.83 1.46
CA ALA A 364 -21.85 -20.08 0.97
C ALA A 364 -20.71 -19.83 0.00
N VAL A 365 -19.66 -20.64 0.11
CA VAL A 365 -18.49 -20.61 -0.78
C VAL A 365 -18.42 -21.90 -1.55
N ILE A 366 -18.61 -21.79 -2.86
CA ILE A 366 -18.80 -22.91 -3.77
C ILE A 366 -17.71 -22.93 -4.83
N ARG A 367 -17.34 -24.14 -5.26
CA ARG A 367 -16.43 -24.36 -6.38
C ARG A 367 -17.21 -24.89 -7.57
N ASN A 368 -17.09 -24.24 -8.73
CA ASN A 368 -17.68 -24.77 -9.97
C ASN A 368 -16.80 -25.86 -10.61
N SER A 369 -17.30 -26.51 -11.66
CA SER A 369 -16.58 -27.56 -12.39
C SER A 369 -15.29 -27.11 -13.10
N CYS A 370 -15.09 -25.82 -13.30
CA CYS A 370 -13.85 -25.24 -13.82
C CYS A 370 -12.85 -24.88 -12.71
N GLY A 371 -13.18 -25.15 -11.44
CA GLY A 371 -12.35 -24.83 -10.29
C GLY A 371 -12.45 -23.38 -9.80
N ILE A 372 -13.32 -22.56 -10.38
CA ILE A 372 -13.53 -21.17 -9.96
C ILE A 372 -14.37 -21.14 -8.69
N LEU A 373 -13.95 -20.31 -7.73
CA LEU A 373 -14.58 -20.14 -6.44
C LEU A 373 -15.53 -18.93 -6.45
N PHE A 374 -16.71 -19.07 -5.86
CA PHE A 374 -17.68 -17.99 -5.69
C PHE A 374 -18.18 -17.95 -4.25
N GLN A 375 -18.47 -16.74 -3.76
CA GLN A 375 -19.33 -16.55 -2.61
C GLN A 375 -20.70 -16.07 -3.07
N ILE A 376 -21.77 -16.58 -2.45
CA ILE A 376 -23.12 -16.02 -2.60
C ILE A 376 -23.31 -14.92 -1.56
N ASP A 377 -23.62 -13.71 -2.03
CA ASP A 377 -23.75 -12.54 -1.17
C ASP A 377 -24.80 -11.59 -1.75
N ARG A 378 -25.87 -11.34 -0.99
CA ARG A 378 -27.03 -10.52 -1.39
C ARG A 378 -27.64 -10.94 -2.73
N GLY A 379 -27.81 -12.24 -2.93
CA GLY A 379 -28.34 -12.82 -4.17
C GLY A 379 -27.43 -12.66 -5.38
N GLN A 380 -26.18 -12.23 -5.20
CA GLN A 380 -25.17 -12.15 -6.25
C GLN A 380 -24.14 -13.27 -6.07
N ARG A 381 -23.54 -13.69 -7.18
CA ARG A 381 -22.31 -14.50 -7.15
C ARG A 381 -21.10 -13.58 -7.24
N ARG A 382 -20.22 -13.67 -6.27
CA ARG A 382 -18.98 -12.90 -6.19
C ARG A 382 -17.81 -13.84 -6.40
N GLU A 383 -17.11 -13.69 -7.53
CA GLU A 383 -15.96 -14.53 -7.86
C GLU A 383 -14.79 -14.23 -6.92
N MET A 384 -14.17 -15.27 -6.38
CA MET A 384 -12.92 -15.14 -5.65
C MET A 384 -11.75 -15.24 -6.61
N LEU A 385 -10.79 -14.33 -6.44
CA LEU A 385 -9.69 -14.18 -7.37
C LEU A 385 -8.72 -15.37 -7.40
N SER A 386 -8.54 -16.07 -6.28
CA SER A 386 -7.61 -17.20 -6.15
C SER A 386 -8.01 -18.13 -5.00
N HIS A 387 -7.41 -19.32 -4.95
CA HIS A 387 -7.55 -20.21 -3.78
C HIS A 387 -7.01 -19.54 -2.52
N TYR A 388 -5.90 -18.81 -2.66
CA TYR A 388 -5.32 -18.00 -1.60
C TYR A 388 -6.33 -17.02 -0.99
N THR A 389 -7.16 -16.35 -1.81
CA THR A 389 -8.19 -15.43 -1.31
C THR A 389 -9.13 -16.12 -0.31
N CYS A 390 -9.57 -17.33 -0.62
CA CYS A 390 -10.45 -18.12 0.24
C CYS A 390 -9.78 -18.43 1.58
N GLU A 391 -8.54 -18.94 1.54
CA GLU A 391 -7.76 -19.27 2.74
C GLU A 391 -7.43 -18.04 3.60
N ALA A 392 -7.02 -16.94 2.96
CA ALA A 392 -6.64 -15.71 3.66
C ALA A 392 -7.82 -15.06 4.40
N TRP A 393 -9.03 -15.26 3.90
CA TRP A 393 -10.28 -14.86 4.55
C TRP A 393 -10.86 -15.90 5.51
N GLY A 394 -10.24 -17.07 5.65
CA GLY A 394 -10.75 -18.15 6.51
C GLY A 394 -12.05 -18.75 6.04
N LEU A 395 -12.34 -18.67 4.74
CA LEU A 395 -13.59 -19.12 4.17
C LEU A 395 -13.55 -20.63 3.92
N HIS A 396 -14.61 -21.32 4.32
CA HIS A 396 -14.73 -22.77 4.14
C HIS A 396 -15.46 -23.06 2.83
N ILE A 397 -14.85 -23.89 1.98
CA ILE A 397 -15.49 -24.37 0.76
C ILE A 397 -16.52 -25.43 1.14
N THR A 398 -17.78 -25.18 0.82
CA THR A 398 -18.89 -25.98 1.32
C THR A 398 -19.23 -27.12 0.38
N GLU A 399 -19.20 -26.89 -0.94
CA GLU A 399 -19.57 -27.86 -1.96
C GLU A 399 -18.79 -27.67 -3.28
N VAL A 400 -18.60 -28.77 -4.02
CA VAL A 400 -18.13 -28.77 -5.41
C VAL A 400 -19.33 -29.11 -6.28
N LEU A 401 -19.87 -28.12 -6.97
CA LEU A 401 -21.11 -28.27 -7.74
C LEU A 401 -20.77 -28.67 -9.18
N GLU A 402 -20.90 -29.95 -9.50
CA GLU A 402 -20.77 -30.45 -10.88
C GLU A 402 -22.07 -30.25 -11.70
N SER A 403 -23.24 -30.27 -11.06
CA SER A 403 -24.57 -30.29 -11.73
C SER A 403 -25.39 -29.00 -11.63
N GLU A 404 -25.11 -28.07 -10.71
CA GLU A 404 -25.90 -26.84 -10.50
C GLU A 404 -25.43 -25.64 -11.35
N ARG A 405 -24.72 -25.90 -12.44
CA ARG A 405 -24.14 -24.87 -13.32
C ARG A 405 -25.20 -23.89 -13.84
N SER A 406 -26.45 -24.32 -14.05
CA SER A 406 -27.51 -23.44 -14.53
C SER A 406 -27.97 -22.43 -13.49
N GLU A 407 -28.15 -22.84 -12.23
CA GLU A 407 -28.69 -21.98 -11.17
C GLU A 407 -27.65 -20.96 -10.70
N LEU A 408 -26.40 -21.39 -10.51
CA LEU A 408 -25.31 -20.47 -10.18
C LEU A 408 -25.10 -19.42 -11.29
N MET A 409 -25.23 -19.80 -12.56
CA MET A 409 -25.05 -18.84 -13.67
C MET A 409 -26.26 -17.90 -13.85
N GLN A 410 -27.42 -18.19 -13.26
CA GLN A 410 -28.58 -17.29 -13.23
C GLN A 410 -28.42 -16.16 -12.21
N LEU A 411 -27.57 -16.33 -11.18
CA LEU A 411 -27.30 -15.27 -10.22
C LEU A 411 -26.53 -14.11 -10.88
N PRO A 412 -26.93 -12.86 -10.65
CA PRO A 412 -26.19 -11.69 -11.11
C PRO A 412 -24.74 -11.72 -10.61
N THR A 413 -23.80 -11.30 -11.48
CA THR A 413 -22.39 -11.15 -11.10
C THR A 413 -22.22 -9.92 -10.24
N GLY A 414 -21.67 -10.11 -9.03
CA GLY A 414 -21.27 -9.03 -8.13
C GLY A 414 -19.81 -8.64 -8.28
N LEU A 415 -19.36 -7.64 -7.50
CA LEU A 415 -17.94 -7.33 -7.39
C LEU A 415 -17.16 -8.56 -6.91
N PRO A 416 -15.95 -8.78 -7.41
CA PRO A 416 -15.17 -9.90 -6.95
C PRO A 416 -14.77 -9.77 -5.48
N ILE A 417 -14.29 -10.88 -4.92
CA ILE A 417 -13.64 -10.91 -3.62
C ILE A 417 -12.14 -10.93 -3.83
N LEU A 418 -11.47 -9.92 -3.27
CA LEU A 418 -10.02 -9.74 -3.38
C LEU A 418 -9.29 -10.31 -2.17
N PRO A 419 -8.04 -10.79 -2.34
CA PRO A 419 -7.23 -11.22 -1.20
C PRO A 419 -6.89 -10.03 -0.29
N PRO A 420 -6.94 -10.20 1.04
CA PRO A 420 -6.56 -9.13 1.97
C PRO A 420 -5.04 -8.93 1.95
N PRO A 421 -4.54 -7.70 2.20
CA PRO A 421 -3.12 -7.50 2.47
C PRO A 421 -2.73 -8.21 3.77
N ARG A 422 -1.56 -8.85 3.83
CA ARG A 422 -1.02 -9.35 5.09
C ARG A 422 -0.45 -8.19 5.89
N LEU A 423 -1.04 -7.90 7.06
CA LEU A 423 -0.54 -6.89 8.00
C LEU A 423 0.10 -7.60 9.19
N LEU A 424 1.40 -7.45 9.31
CA LEU A 424 2.23 -8.13 10.29
C LEU A 424 2.81 -7.16 11.34
N SER A 425 2.82 -5.86 11.06
CA SER A 425 3.17 -4.83 12.03
C SER A 425 2.02 -4.66 13.04
N ASP A 426 2.32 -4.68 14.33
CA ASP A 426 1.31 -4.62 15.39
C ASP A 426 0.55 -3.29 15.45
N ASP A 427 1.15 -2.21 14.97
CA ASP A 427 0.59 -0.86 15.08
C ASP A 427 -0.31 -0.44 13.90
N LEU A 428 -0.47 -1.27 12.86
CA LEU A 428 -1.25 -0.98 11.63
C LEU A 428 -2.74 -1.31 11.69
#